data_AF-A0A8T5MQX6-F1
#
_entry.id   AF-A0A8T5MQX6-F1
#
_cell.length_a   1.000
_cell.length_b   1.000
_cell.length_c   1.000
_cell.angle_alpha   90.00
_cell.angle_beta   90.00
_cell.angle_gamma   90.00
#
_symmetry.space_group_name_H-M   'P 1'
#
loop_
_entity.id
_entity.type
_entity.pdbx_description
1 polymer ?
#
loop_
_entity_poly.entity_id
_entity_poly.type
_entity_poly.pdbx_seq_one_letter_code
_entity_poly.pdbx_strand_id
1 'polypeptide(L)'
;MAYPYATGYGGGGGYFYNIIQRLEMWGLTDVILPFILIFTIVFAIMQKVKPLGEGTAQNKSFNVVISLVMALAVIIPHVLGYYPPGADIVNIINAALPQVSIVLVAILMVLLIVGLFGGKAQWGGALSGWVAFFAFILVVYIFGRAAGWFYYLPSWLYWLDNPDTQAMLIVVAIFAIIIWYITKEPRDATKATTVEKFRDSWGELFGGAKGGK
;
A
#
# COMPACT_ATOMS: atom_id res chain seq x y z
N MET A 1 -25.69 -39.65 -31.12
CA MET A 1 -24.62 -39.26 -30.18
C MET A 1 -25.18 -38.20 -29.27
N ALA A 2 -25.57 -38.59 -28.06
CA ALA A 2 -26.15 -37.70 -27.06
C ALA A 2 -25.11 -37.47 -25.96
N TYR A 3 -24.83 -36.21 -25.64
CA TYR A 3 -23.98 -35.85 -24.51
C TYR A 3 -24.79 -36.01 -23.21
N PRO A 4 -24.29 -36.75 -22.21
CA PRO A 4 -24.97 -36.88 -20.94
C PRO A 4 -24.69 -35.62 -20.10
N TYR A 5 -25.74 -34.91 -19.73
CA TYR A 5 -25.66 -33.84 -18.74
C TYR A 5 -25.40 -34.48 -17.38
N ALA A 6 -24.22 -34.23 -16.83
CA ALA A 6 -23.86 -34.63 -15.48
C ALA A 6 -24.79 -33.91 -14.48
N THR A 7 -25.83 -34.60 -14.05
CA THR A 7 -26.61 -34.26 -12.87
C THR A 7 -25.81 -34.64 -11.64
N GLY A 8 -25.09 -33.68 -11.05
CA GLY A 8 -24.40 -33.90 -9.80
C GLY A 8 -23.65 -32.67 -9.33
N TYR A 9 -24.28 -31.87 -8.46
CA TYR A 9 -23.76 -31.53 -7.13
C TYR A 9 -24.88 -30.88 -6.33
N GLY A 10 -25.51 -31.69 -5.49
CA GLY A 10 -26.32 -31.22 -4.38
C GLY A 10 -25.41 -30.54 -3.36
N GLY A 11 -25.66 -29.26 -3.13
CA GLY A 11 -25.05 -28.47 -2.08
C GLY A 11 -25.83 -27.17 -2.01
N GLY A 12 -26.30 -26.79 -0.81
CA GLY A 12 -27.23 -25.66 -0.59
C GLY A 12 -26.79 -24.29 -1.11
N GLY A 13 -25.65 -24.16 -1.79
CA GLY A 13 -25.22 -22.97 -2.54
C GLY A 13 -25.85 -22.80 -3.93
N GLY A 14 -26.54 -23.82 -4.46
CA GLY A 14 -27.11 -23.77 -5.82
C GLY A 14 -28.19 -22.71 -6.02
N TYR A 15 -29.08 -22.50 -5.05
CA TYR A 15 -30.19 -21.55 -5.20
C TYR A 15 -29.72 -20.10 -5.20
N PHE A 16 -28.78 -19.75 -4.32
CA PHE A 16 -28.22 -18.39 -4.27
C PHE A 16 -27.38 -18.09 -5.52
N TYR A 17 -26.53 -19.04 -5.92
CA TYR A 17 -25.77 -18.93 -7.17
C TYR A 17 -26.69 -18.72 -8.39
N ASN A 18 -27.77 -19.49 -8.49
CA ASN A 18 -28.76 -19.35 -9.57
C ASN A 18 -29.47 -17.99 -9.55
N ILE A 19 -29.71 -17.40 -8.37
CA ILE A 19 -30.28 -16.05 -8.27
C ILE A 19 -29.26 -15.02 -8.75
N ILE A 20 -28.01 -15.09 -8.29
CA ILE A 20 -26.94 -14.16 -8.71
C ILE A 20 -26.72 -14.23 -10.23
N GLN A 21 -26.63 -15.43 -10.80
CA GLN A 21 -26.53 -15.60 -12.25
C GLN A 21 -27.73 -15.01 -12.99
N ARG A 22 -28.95 -15.13 -12.47
CA ARG A 22 -30.13 -14.50 -13.08
C ARG A 22 -30.07 -12.98 -13.05
N LEU A 23 -29.60 -12.39 -11.94
CA LEU A 23 -29.43 -10.94 -11.83
C LEU A 23 -28.34 -10.42 -12.76
N GLU A 24 -27.25 -11.18 -12.92
CA GLU A 24 -26.18 -10.90 -13.87
C GLU A 24 -26.67 -11.00 -15.31
N MET A 25 -27.40 -12.06 -15.68
CA MET A 25 -27.98 -12.21 -17.02
C MET A 25 -28.99 -11.11 -17.37
N TRP A 26 -29.66 -10.51 -16.38
CA TRP A 26 -30.54 -9.37 -16.59
C TRP A 26 -29.79 -8.02 -16.68
N GLY A 27 -28.45 -8.04 -16.57
CA GLY A 27 -27.61 -6.85 -16.55
C GLY A 27 -27.79 -6.01 -15.29
N LEU A 28 -28.48 -6.51 -14.27
CA LEU A 28 -28.80 -5.73 -13.08
C LEU A 28 -27.52 -5.36 -12.31
N THR A 29 -26.58 -6.30 -12.25
CA THR A 29 -25.27 -6.11 -11.60
C THR A 29 -24.48 -4.99 -12.28
N ASP A 30 -24.50 -4.93 -13.61
CA ASP A 30 -23.77 -3.94 -14.42
C ASP A 30 -24.35 -2.53 -14.28
N VAL A 31 -25.63 -2.40 -13.91
CA VAL A 31 -26.26 -1.10 -13.63
C VAL A 31 -26.14 -0.71 -12.17
N ILE A 32 -26.54 -1.59 -11.26
CA ILE A 32 -26.72 -1.26 -9.83
C ILE A 32 -25.38 -1.06 -9.12
N LEU A 33 -24.38 -1.91 -9.36
CA LEU A 33 -23.09 -1.80 -8.67
C LEU A 33 -22.41 -0.44 -8.95
N PRO A 34 -22.20 -0.03 -10.21
CA PRO A 34 -21.60 1.27 -10.46
C PRO A 34 -22.53 2.43 -10.06
N PHE A 35 -23.85 2.27 -10.16
CA PHE A 35 -24.80 3.28 -9.69
C PHE A 35 -24.63 3.61 -8.21
N ILE A 36 -24.64 2.59 -7.35
CA ILE A 36 -24.47 2.77 -5.91
C ILE A 36 -23.10 3.38 -5.61
N LEU A 37 -22.04 2.91 -6.29
CA LEU A 37 -20.70 3.41 -6.10
C LEU A 37 -20.58 4.91 -6.41
N ILE A 38 -21.01 5.36 -7.59
CA ILE A 38 -20.95 6.77 -7.99
C ILE A 38 -21.85 7.62 -7.09
N PHE A 39 -23.08 7.17 -6.84
CA PHE A 39 -24.02 7.86 -5.96
C PHE A 39 -23.41 8.10 -4.58
N THR A 40 -22.86 7.06 -3.95
CA THR A 40 -22.27 7.14 -2.61
C THR A 40 -21.05 8.05 -2.59
N ILE A 41 -20.16 7.99 -3.59
CA ILE A 41 -18.98 8.85 -3.68
C ILE A 41 -19.38 10.31 -3.80
N VAL A 42 -20.24 10.64 -4.77
CA VAL A 42 -20.70 12.01 -5.00
C VAL A 42 -21.46 12.53 -3.79
N PHE A 43 -22.34 11.71 -3.20
CA PHE A 43 -23.08 12.07 -1.99
C PHE A 43 -22.13 12.35 -0.82
N ALA A 44 -21.12 11.50 -0.57
CA ALA A 44 -20.15 11.69 0.49
C ALA A 44 -19.32 12.97 0.31
N ILE A 45 -18.89 13.27 -0.93
CA ILE A 45 -18.18 14.51 -1.26
C ILE A 45 -19.07 15.72 -0.99
N MET A 46 -20.33 15.70 -1.44
CA MET A 46 -21.30 16.78 -1.20
C MET A 46 -21.54 17.02 0.29
N GLN A 47 -21.62 15.95 1.11
CA GLN A 47 -21.71 16.06 2.56
C GLN A 47 -20.45 16.66 3.20
N LYS A 48 -19.27 16.38 2.65
CA LYS A 48 -17.99 16.88 3.18
C LYS A 48 -17.73 18.34 2.80
N VAL A 49 -18.02 18.72 1.56
CA VAL A 49 -17.76 20.06 1.00
C VAL A 49 -18.84 21.06 1.40
N LYS A 50 -20.08 20.61 1.64
CA LYS A 50 -21.24 21.45 1.99
C LYS A 50 -21.36 22.72 1.11
N PRO A 51 -21.44 22.58 -0.23
CA PRO A 51 -21.43 23.74 -1.13
C PRO A 51 -22.63 24.69 -0.95
N LEU A 52 -23.73 24.22 -0.33
CA LEU A 52 -24.95 24.99 -0.05
C LEU A 52 -24.94 25.63 1.36
N GLY A 53 -23.79 25.68 2.03
CA GLY A 53 -23.61 26.24 3.36
C GLY A 53 -23.90 25.27 4.52
N GLU A 54 -23.60 25.71 5.74
CA GLU A 54 -23.86 24.96 6.97
C GLU A 54 -25.22 25.40 7.54
N GLY A 55 -26.18 24.47 7.74
CA GLY A 55 -27.27 24.76 8.69
C GLY A 55 -28.70 24.29 8.41
N THR A 56 -29.04 23.50 7.39
CA THR A 56 -30.43 22.99 7.27
C THR A 56 -30.51 21.55 6.78
N ALA A 57 -31.52 20.81 7.29
CA ALA A 57 -31.92 19.49 6.80
C ALA A 57 -32.19 19.50 5.28
N GLN A 58 -32.56 20.65 4.74
CA GLN A 58 -32.76 20.91 3.30
C GLN A 58 -31.50 20.61 2.47
N ASN A 59 -30.30 20.87 3.01
CA ASN A 59 -29.04 20.62 2.31
C ASN A 59 -28.79 19.12 2.07
N LYS A 60 -29.33 18.24 2.93
CA LYS A 60 -29.21 16.79 2.74
C LYS A 60 -30.05 16.31 1.54
N SER A 61 -31.28 16.79 1.41
CA SER A 61 -32.16 16.43 0.30
C SER A 61 -31.58 16.88 -1.04
N PHE A 62 -31.03 18.10 -1.12
CA PHE A 62 -30.33 18.56 -2.33
C PHE A 62 -29.11 17.71 -2.64
N ASN A 63 -28.28 17.36 -1.64
CA ASN A 63 -27.13 16.49 -1.85
C ASN A 63 -27.54 15.11 -2.39
N VAL A 64 -28.66 14.52 -1.91
CA VAL A 64 -29.21 13.27 -2.44
C VAL A 64 -29.66 13.43 -3.90
N VAL A 65 -30.41 14.48 -4.22
CA VAL A 65 -30.91 14.70 -5.59
C VAL A 65 -29.74 14.93 -6.56
N ILE A 66 -28.77 15.76 -6.19
CA ILE A 66 -27.58 16.04 -7.02
C ILE A 66 -26.78 14.76 -7.24
N SER A 67 -26.48 13.99 -6.18
CA SER A 67 -25.75 12.72 -6.32
C SER A 67 -26.50 11.69 -7.15
N LEU A 68 -27.83 11.63 -7.04
CA LEU A 68 -28.68 10.76 -7.87
C LEU A 68 -28.60 11.15 -9.35
N VAL A 69 -28.75 12.44 -9.67
CA VAL A 69 -28.67 12.93 -11.05
C VAL A 69 -27.28 12.67 -11.62
N MET A 70 -26.22 12.95 -10.85
CA MET A 70 -24.84 12.70 -11.27
C MET A 70 -24.56 11.22 -11.48
N ALA A 71 -25.06 10.34 -10.62
CA ALA A 71 -24.93 8.90 -10.81
C ALA A 71 -25.64 8.44 -12.10
N LEU A 72 -26.90 8.82 -12.30
CA LEU A 72 -27.62 8.48 -13.53
C LEU A 72 -26.92 9.02 -14.78
N ALA A 73 -26.39 10.24 -14.73
CA ALA A 73 -25.64 10.85 -15.83
C ALA A 73 -24.37 10.06 -16.21
N VAL A 74 -23.74 9.38 -15.25
CA VAL A 74 -22.56 8.53 -15.49
C VAL A 74 -22.95 7.12 -15.94
N ILE A 75 -23.99 6.53 -15.32
CA ILE A 75 -24.38 5.13 -15.54
C ILE A 75 -25.10 4.93 -16.88
N ILE A 76 -25.97 5.85 -17.30
CA ILE A 76 -26.69 5.72 -18.57
C ILE A 76 -25.74 5.54 -19.77
N PRO A 77 -24.75 6.42 -20.00
CA PRO A 77 -23.81 6.24 -21.11
C PRO A 77 -22.87 5.04 -20.94
N HIS A 78 -22.62 4.57 -19.70
CA HIS A 78 -21.85 3.35 -19.43
C HIS A 78 -22.61 2.11 -19.95
N VAL A 79 -23.86 1.96 -19.55
CA VAL A 79 -24.71 0.80 -19.90
C VAL A 79 -25.06 0.81 -21.39
N LEU A 80 -25.27 1.99 -21.97
CA LEU A 80 -25.57 2.13 -23.40
C LEU A 80 -24.33 2.07 -24.30
N GLY A 81 -23.12 2.06 -23.73
CA GLY A 81 -21.87 2.02 -24.50
C GLY A 81 -21.61 3.29 -25.31
N TYR A 82 -22.09 4.46 -24.84
CA TYR A 82 -21.91 5.74 -25.53
C TYR A 82 -20.59 6.44 -25.21
N TYR A 83 -19.81 5.92 -24.27
CA TYR A 83 -18.48 6.47 -23.99
C TYR A 83 -17.50 6.21 -25.16
N PRO A 84 -16.66 7.19 -25.52
CA PRO A 84 -15.50 6.93 -26.35
C PRO A 84 -14.62 5.81 -25.75
N PRO A 85 -13.89 5.05 -26.58
CA PRO A 85 -12.97 4.03 -26.09
C PRO A 85 -12.00 4.59 -25.04
N GLY A 86 -11.96 3.97 -23.86
CA GLY A 86 -11.10 4.37 -22.75
C GLY A 86 -11.57 5.58 -21.92
N ALA A 87 -12.71 6.19 -22.25
CA ALA A 87 -13.27 7.35 -21.52
C ALA A 87 -14.38 6.97 -20.52
N ASP A 88 -14.68 5.68 -20.40
CA ASP A 88 -15.71 5.19 -19.49
C ASP A 88 -15.28 5.30 -18.02
N ILE A 89 -15.94 6.19 -17.30
CA ILE A 89 -15.66 6.51 -15.89
C ILE A 89 -15.79 5.26 -15.00
N VAL A 90 -16.77 4.41 -15.26
CA VAL A 90 -17.00 3.21 -14.44
C VAL A 90 -15.83 2.25 -14.61
N ASN A 91 -15.40 2.03 -15.86
CA ASN A 91 -14.26 1.17 -16.14
C ASN A 91 -12.96 1.74 -15.55
N ILE A 92 -12.76 3.05 -15.62
CA ILE A 92 -11.59 3.71 -15.01
C ILE A 92 -11.61 3.52 -13.49
N ILE A 93 -12.75 3.70 -12.84
CA ILE A 93 -12.88 3.52 -11.39
C ILE A 93 -12.65 2.05 -11.01
N ASN A 94 -13.26 1.09 -11.71
CA ASN A 94 -13.04 -0.33 -11.46
C ASN A 94 -11.57 -0.72 -11.69
N ALA A 95 -10.93 -0.09 -12.66
CA ALA A 95 -9.51 -0.28 -12.92
C ALA A 95 -8.62 0.41 -11.89
N ALA A 96 -9.05 1.46 -11.19
CA ALA A 96 -8.26 2.25 -10.23
C ALA A 96 -8.49 1.86 -8.75
N LEU A 97 -9.70 1.37 -8.42
CA LEU A 97 -10.07 1.04 -7.04
C LEU A 97 -9.13 0.01 -6.40
N PRO A 98 -8.77 -1.12 -7.06
CA PRO A 98 -7.87 -2.10 -6.48
C PRO A 98 -6.51 -1.49 -6.10
N GLN A 99 -5.91 -0.66 -6.96
CA GLN A 99 -4.60 -0.06 -6.68
C GLN A 99 -4.69 0.98 -5.57
N VAL A 100 -5.73 1.80 -5.55
CA VAL A 100 -5.95 2.76 -4.45
C VAL A 100 -6.17 2.03 -3.13
N SER A 101 -6.93 0.93 -3.11
CA SER A 101 -7.12 0.10 -1.92
C SER A 101 -5.80 -0.51 -1.43
N ILE A 102 -4.98 -1.04 -2.34
CA ILE A 102 -3.64 -1.56 -2.03
C ILE A 102 -2.77 -0.48 -1.39
N VAL A 103 -2.74 0.72 -1.96
CA VAL A 103 -1.96 1.85 -1.41
C VAL A 103 -2.50 2.28 -0.04
N LEU A 104 -3.81 2.35 0.13
CA LEU A 104 -4.43 2.73 1.41
C LEU A 104 -4.11 1.72 2.51
N VAL A 105 -4.18 0.42 2.21
CA VAL A 105 -3.78 -0.64 3.16
C VAL A 105 -2.28 -0.53 3.47
N ALA A 106 -1.43 -0.24 2.48
CA ALA A 106 0.00 -0.03 2.71
C ALA A 106 0.27 1.11 3.70
N ILE A 107 -0.38 2.27 3.50
CA ILE A 107 -0.28 3.43 4.40
C ILE A 107 -0.77 3.06 5.79
N LEU A 108 -1.91 2.36 5.91
CA LEU A 108 -2.41 1.90 7.20
C LEU A 108 -1.42 0.98 7.91
N MET A 109 -0.77 0.05 7.19
CA MET A 109 0.26 -0.82 7.76
C MET A 109 1.47 -0.03 8.27
N VAL A 110 1.94 0.97 7.51
CA VAL A 110 3.02 1.86 7.97
C VAL A 110 2.59 2.64 9.21
N LEU A 111 1.39 3.23 9.21
CA LEU A 111 0.87 3.97 10.36
C LEU A 111 0.68 3.06 11.59
N LEU A 112 0.31 1.79 11.41
CA LEU A 112 0.21 0.82 12.49
C LEU A 112 1.58 0.49 13.07
N ILE A 113 2.60 0.27 12.22
CA ILE A 113 3.98 0.04 12.68
C ILE A 113 4.49 1.26 13.43
N VAL A 114 4.36 2.45 12.85
CA VAL A 114 4.77 3.71 13.48
C VAL A 114 3.98 3.96 14.78
N GLY A 115 2.69 3.68 14.81
CA GLY A 115 1.87 3.83 16.02
C GLY A 115 2.27 2.83 17.12
N LEU A 116 2.50 1.57 16.75
CA LEU A 116 2.87 0.49 17.68
C LEU A 116 4.26 0.72 18.27
N PHE A 117 5.22 1.16 17.46
CA PHE A 117 6.62 1.34 17.90
C PHE A 117 6.97 2.79 18.30
N GLY A 118 6.19 3.78 17.87
CA GLY A 118 6.43 5.21 18.12
C GLY A 118 5.66 5.79 19.32
N GLY A 119 4.65 5.09 19.83
CA GLY A 119 3.76 5.62 20.88
C GLY A 119 4.38 5.84 22.26
N LYS A 120 5.52 5.22 22.57
CA LYS A 120 6.27 5.46 23.82
C LYS A 120 7.76 5.26 23.56
N ALA A 121 8.44 6.35 23.23
CA ALA A 121 9.89 6.43 23.15
C ALA A 121 10.53 6.21 24.55
N GLN A 122 10.57 4.95 25.01
CA GLN A 122 11.56 4.48 25.99
C GLN A 122 12.68 3.67 25.32
N TRP A 123 12.64 3.48 23.99
CA TRP A 123 13.77 2.97 23.20
C TRP A 123 14.58 4.14 22.64
N GLY A 124 15.30 4.83 23.53
CA GLY A 124 16.16 5.98 23.21
C GLY A 124 17.48 5.60 22.51
N GLY A 125 17.43 4.83 21.43
CA GLY A 125 18.62 4.46 20.67
C GLY A 125 18.36 4.40 19.17
N ALA A 126 19.41 4.68 18.39
CA ALA A 126 19.41 4.61 16.92
C ALA A 126 18.81 3.30 16.34
N LEU A 127 18.77 2.23 17.15
CA LEU A 127 18.15 0.94 16.85
C LEU A 127 16.64 1.01 16.52
N SER A 128 15.86 1.87 17.19
CA SER A 128 14.41 1.98 16.93
C SER A 128 14.13 2.58 15.54
N GLY A 129 14.91 3.60 15.14
CA GLY A 129 14.81 4.21 13.82
C GLY A 129 15.17 3.25 12.69
N TRP A 130 16.20 2.42 12.87
CA TRP A 130 16.58 1.40 11.87
C TRP A 130 15.49 0.35 11.69
N VAL A 131 14.87 -0.15 12.76
CA VAL A 131 13.78 -1.13 12.67
C VAL A 131 12.57 -0.55 11.92
N ALA A 132 12.17 0.68 12.23
CA ALA A 132 11.08 1.35 11.53
C ALA A 132 11.40 1.57 10.04
N PHE A 133 12.65 1.93 9.70
CA PHE A 133 13.09 2.11 8.33
C PHE A 133 13.06 0.80 7.52
N PHE A 134 13.57 -0.31 8.08
CA PHE A 134 13.51 -1.62 7.42
C PHE A 134 12.07 -2.12 7.28
N ALA A 135 11.22 -1.90 8.29
CA ALA A 135 9.81 -2.25 8.23
C ALA A 135 9.07 -1.45 7.14
N PHE A 136 9.39 -0.16 7.00
CA PHE A 136 8.87 0.68 5.91
C PHE A 136 9.28 0.15 4.54
N ILE A 137 10.58 -0.15 4.34
CA ILE A 137 11.08 -0.73 3.08
C ILE A 137 10.38 -2.06 2.77
N LEU A 138 10.23 -2.93 3.77
CA LEU A 138 9.58 -4.22 3.60
C LEU A 138 8.11 -4.07 3.18
N VAL A 139 7.36 -3.15 3.81
CA VAL A 139 5.97 -2.86 3.43
C VAL A 139 5.91 -2.30 2.01
N VAL A 140 6.74 -1.31 1.67
CA VAL A 140 6.80 -0.76 0.30
C VAL A 140 7.14 -1.85 -0.72
N TYR A 141 8.04 -2.77 -0.39
CA TYR A 141 8.41 -3.90 -1.25
C TYR A 141 7.23 -4.87 -1.47
N ILE A 142 6.57 -5.32 -0.40
CA ILE A 142 5.43 -6.25 -0.49
C ILE A 142 4.30 -5.63 -1.33
N PHE A 143 3.96 -4.37 -1.05
CA PHE A 143 2.88 -3.68 -1.76
C PHE A 143 3.26 -3.30 -3.19
N GLY A 144 4.51 -2.89 -3.44
CA GLY A 144 5.01 -2.65 -4.79
C GLY A 144 4.97 -3.91 -5.66
N ARG A 145 5.28 -5.07 -5.07
CA ARG A 145 5.21 -6.37 -5.74
C ARG A 145 3.77 -6.80 -6.00
N ALA A 146 2.88 -6.62 -5.02
CA ALA A 146 1.45 -6.87 -5.20
C ALA A 146 0.81 -5.95 -6.26
N ALA A 147 1.23 -4.69 -6.32
CA ALA A 147 0.78 -3.71 -7.32
C ALA A 147 1.42 -3.88 -8.70
N GLY A 148 2.36 -4.83 -8.85
CA GLY A 148 3.04 -5.08 -10.11
C GLY A 148 4.02 -4.00 -10.55
N TRP A 149 4.50 -3.15 -9.63
CA TRP A 149 5.48 -2.10 -9.94
C TRP A 149 6.79 -2.66 -10.50
N PHE A 150 7.08 -3.93 -10.18
CA PHE A 150 8.30 -4.61 -10.58
C PHE A 150 8.18 -5.36 -11.93
N TYR A 151 7.00 -5.39 -12.58
CA TYR A 151 6.85 -6.07 -13.88
C TYR A 151 7.65 -5.42 -15.02
N TYR A 152 7.89 -4.11 -14.95
CA TYR A 152 8.65 -3.36 -15.96
C TYR A 152 10.06 -3.01 -15.50
N LEU A 153 10.67 -3.87 -14.68
CA LEU A 153 12.05 -3.67 -14.29
C LEU A 153 12.96 -3.73 -15.51
N PRO A 154 13.94 -2.82 -15.63
CA PRO A 154 15.00 -2.93 -16.63
C PRO A 154 15.64 -4.33 -16.58
N SER A 155 16.13 -4.85 -17.72
CA SER A 155 16.64 -6.21 -17.83
C SER A 155 17.72 -6.56 -16.81
N TRP A 156 18.48 -5.57 -16.33
CA TRP A 156 19.51 -5.71 -15.30
C TRP A 156 18.96 -5.82 -13.87
N LEU A 157 17.67 -5.55 -13.63
CA LEU A 157 16.95 -5.77 -12.36
C LEU A 157 16.01 -6.98 -12.40
N TYR A 158 15.84 -7.64 -13.55
CA TYR A 158 14.89 -8.75 -13.70
C TYR A 158 15.18 -9.93 -12.76
N TRP A 159 16.44 -10.09 -12.35
CA TRP A 159 16.85 -11.10 -11.36
C TRP A 159 16.19 -10.92 -9.98
N LEU A 160 15.71 -9.72 -9.65
CA LEU A 160 14.97 -9.45 -8.41
C LEU A 160 13.53 -9.95 -8.46
N ASP A 161 12.96 -10.24 -9.63
CA ASP A 161 11.59 -10.75 -9.74
C ASP A 161 11.51 -12.29 -9.60
N ASN A 162 12.66 -12.98 -9.67
CA ASN A 162 12.71 -14.42 -9.53
C ASN A 162 12.50 -14.84 -8.04
N PRO A 163 11.47 -15.67 -7.73
CA PRO A 163 11.18 -16.13 -6.36
C PRO A 163 12.36 -16.82 -5.68
N ASP A 164 13.14 -17.60 -6.44
CA ASP A 164 14.28 -18.35 -5.90
C ASP A 164 15.41 -17.41 -5.46
N THR A 165 15.67 -16.38 -6.27
CA THR A 165 16.67 -15.35 -5.94
C THR A 165 16.23 -14.51 -4.75
N GLN A 166 14.95 -14.17 -4.65
CA GLN A 166 14.40 -13.46 -3.48
C GLN A 166 14.55 -14.29 -2.21
N ALA A 167 14.20 -15.58 -2.26
CA ALA A 167 14.35 -16.48 -1.12
C ALA A 167 15.82 -16.59 -0.69
N MET A 168 16.75 -16.74 -1.65
CA MET A 168 18.19 -16.75 -1.38
C MET A 168 18.67 -15.44 -0.73
N LEU A 169 18.26 -14.29 -1.26
CA LEU A 169 18.61 -12.97 -0.72
C LEU A 169 18.09 -12.78 0.71
N ILE A 170 16.85 -13.21 0.98
CA ILE A 170 16.26 -13.13 2.33
C ILE A 170 17.06 -13.99 3.30
N VAL A 171 17.42 -15.22 2.91
CA VAL A 171 18.25 -16.11 3.73
C VAL A 171 19.61 -15.46 4.01
N VAL A 172 20.29 -14.92 2.99
CA VAL A 172 21.58 -14.24 3.14
C VAL A 172 21.47 -13.00 4.02
N ALA A 173 20.42 -12.19 3.86
CA ALA A 173 20.17 -10.99 4.65
C ALA A 173 19.93 -11.32 6.14
N ILE A 174 19.09 -12.33 6.42
CA ILE A 174 18.86 -12.82 7.80
C ILE A 174 20.18 -13.32 8.39
N PHE A 175 20.97 -14.06 7.62
CA PHE A 175 22.27 -14.56 8.06
C PHE A 175 23.25 -13.42 8.39
N ALA A 176 23.30 -12.39 7.53
CA ALA A 176 24.12 -11.20 7.77
C ALA A 176 23.67 -10.42 9.01
N ILE A 177 22.36 -10.32 9.25
CA ILE A 177 21.81 -9.70 10.47
C ILE A 177 22.22 -10.50 11.70
N ILE A 178 22.13 -11.83 11.66
CA ILE A 178 22.54 -12.71 12.76
C ILE A 178 24.03 -12.54 13.05
N ILE A 179 24.89 -12.59 12.03
CA ILE A 179 26.34 -12.39 12.19
C ILE A 179 26.62 -11.01 12.76
N TRP A 180 26.00 -9.95 12.22
CA TRP A 180 26.16 -8.59 12.73
C TRP A 180 25.71 -8.47 14.18
N TYR A 181 24.61 -9.13 14.56
CA TYR A 181 24.10 -9.12 15.93
C TYR A 181 25.05 -9.84 16.89
N ILE A 182 25.57 -11.01 16.50
CA ILE A 182 26.51 -11.81 17.32
C ILE A 182 27.87 -11.13 17.44
N THR A 183 28.36 -10.50 16.37
CA THR A 183 29.68 -9.83 16.35
C THR A 183 29.67 -8.45 17.00
N LYS A 184 28.50 -7.95 17.40
CA LYS A 184 28.38 -6.67 18.11
C LYS A 184 28.84 -6.84 19.56
N GLU A 185 30.14 -6.73 19.79
CA GLU A 185 30.70 -6.64 21.14
C GLU A 185 30.05 -5.45 21.90
N PRO A 186 29.75 -5.60 23.21
CA PRO A 186 29.33 -4.48 24.03
C PRO A 186 30.41 -3.40 23.97
N ARG A 187 30.03 -2.20 23.54
CA ARG A 187 30.93 -1.04 23.50
C ARG A 187 31.22 -0.60 24.93
N ASP A 188 32.25 -1.16 25.52
CA ASP A 188 32.83 -0.62 26.75
C ASP A 188 33.46 0.76 26.47
N ALA A 189 33.23 1.69 27.38
CA ALA A 189 33.55 3.12 27.33
C ALA A 189 35.06 3.45 27.22
N THR A 190 35.92 2.46 27.03
CA THR A 190 37.39 2.58 27.10
C THR A 190 38.05 2.95 25.76
N LYS A 191 37.29 2.98 24.64
CA LYS A 191 37.86 3.33 23.32
C LYS A 191 38.05 4.84 23.10
N ALA A 192 37.50 5.71 23.95
CA ALA A 192 37.79 7.15 23.92
C ALA A 192 39.26 7.44 24.25
N THR A 193 39.83 6.74 25.23
CA THR A 193 41.20 6.96 25.72
C THR A 193 42.28 6.46 24.75
N THR A 194 41.99 5.49 23.88
CA THR A 194 43.01 4.96 22.94
C THR A 194 43.14 5.83 21.70
N VAL A 195 42.03 6.38 21.21
CA VAL A 195 42.03 7.30 20.05
C VAL A 195 42.55 8.68 20.44
N GLU A 196 42.24 9.17 21.65
CA GLU A 196 42.86 10.40 22.19
C GLU A 196 44.38 10.24 22.34
N LYS A 197 44.85 9.14 22.95
CA LYS A 197 46.29 8.88 23.08
C LYS A 197 47.00 8.76 21.73
N PHE A 198 46.36 8.15 20.73
CA PHE A 198 46.95 8.04 19.40
C PHE A 198 47.03 9.40 18.69
N ARG A 199 46.01 10.26 18.82
CA ARG A 199 46.00 11.61 18.26
C ARG A 199 47.07 12.50 18.90
N ASP A 200 47.22 12.41 20.22
CA ASP A 200 48.15 13.25 20.97
C ASP A 200 49.61 12.83 20.71
N SER A 201 49.90 11.53 20.66
CA SER A 201 51.23 11.02 20.27
C SER A 201 51.59 11.33 18.80
N TRP A 202 50.61 11.39 17.91
CA TRP A 202 50.83 11.77 16.51
C TRP A 202 51.04 13.29 16.37
N GLY A 203 50.33 14.09 17.18
CA GLY A 203 50.52 15.54 17.25
C GLY A 203 51.90 15.95 17.75
N GLU A 204 52.47 15.23 18.72
CA GLU A 204 53.84 15.46 19.19
C GLU A 204 54.90 15.07 18.16
N LEU A 205 54.67 13.98 17.42
CA LEU A 205 55.58 13.48 16.38
C LEU A 205 55.64 14.40 15.15
N PHE A 206 54.53 15.06 14.80
CA PHE A 206 54.43 15.93 13.63
C PHE A 206 54.41 17.44 13.95
N GLY A 207 54.27 17.82 15.22
CA GLY A 207 54.17 19.22 15.66
C GLY A 207 55.41 19.79 16.37
N GLY A 208 56.43 18.98 16.64
CA GLY A 208 57.58 19.38 17.47
C GLY A 208 58.75 20.03 16.73
N ALA A 209 58.57 21.21 16.11
CA ALA A 209 59.70 22.09 15.74
C ALA A 209 59.28 23.55 15.50
N LYS A 210 59.14 24.33 16.57
CA LYS A 210 59.27 25.81 16.63
C LYS A 210 59.12 26.22 18.11
N GLY A 211 60.03 26.86 18.80
CA GLY A 211 61.36 27.37 18.50
C GLY A 211 61.87 27.94 19.83
N GLY A 212 63.07 27.52 20.24
CA GLY A 212 63.79 28.15 21.34
C GLY A 212 64.84 29.09 20.78
N LYS A 213 64.62 30.39 20.98
CA LYS A 213 65.55 31.52 21.17
C LYS A 213 64.91 32.81 20.68
#